data_AF-A0A511RJ85-F1
#
_entry.id   AF-A0A511RJ85-F1
#
_cell.length_a   1.000
_cell.length_b   1.000
_cell.length_c   1.000
_cell.angle_alpha   90.00
_cell.angle_beta   90.00
_cell.angle_gamma   90.00
#
_symmetry.space_group_name_H-M   'P 1'
#
loop_
_entity.id
_entity.type
_entity.pdbx_description
1 polymer ?
#
loop_
_entity_poly.entity_id
_entity_poly.type
_entity_poly.pdbx_seq_one_letter_code
_entity_poly.pdbx_strand_id
1 'polypeptide(L)'
;MLDLPPPPEAQMREQLAFVGLNETAKRQMYLDGEPLLAHAADWVAAAYDHLSRFAPTAKALGWEGRIPEDELYLRRTFFSGWIGRTIGVDTSGEFARYLFHAGRVHAGYGPDRRFVPPEWVSLSLTLILRMFSTVVPAERLGLWTSYLGVQQEVMRAGFEAALELEKGRTAVKVDALGLALPALPEPLEVRIPQGGTVLDAACKVLTFRPELRDIALEPVQDTEEHAGWMEEVTRWRFKPRWALLKNGRDVAYLEGLATRLKTGDHLTFLPPGR
;
A
#
# COMPACT_ATOMS: atom_id res chain seq x y z
N MET A 1 0.27 12.09 -20.63
CA MET A 1 -0.54 11.07 -19.95
C MET A 1 0.34 10.41 -18.91
N LEU A 2 -0.25 9.97 -17.80
CA LEU A 2 0.40 9.22 -16.74
C LEU A 2 0.02 7.76 -16.92
N ASP A 3 1.03 6.89 -16.97
CA ASP A 3 0.85 5.45 -16.83
C ASP A 3 1.14 5.09 -15.38
N LEU A 4 0.14 4.51 -14.71
CA LEU A 4 0.15 4.23 -13.28
C LEU A 4 -0.36 2.81 -13.05
N PRO A 5 0.22 2.06 -12.09
CA PRO A 5 -0.29 0.74 -11.75
C PRO A 5 -1.77 0.81 -11.32
N PRO A 6 -2.49 -0.33 -11.34
CA PRO A 6 -3.84 -0.40 -10.81
C PRO A 6 -3.90 0.11 -9.37
N PRO A 7 -4.96 0.83 -8.97
CA PRO A 7 -5.13 1.22 -7.57
C PRO A 7 -5.39 -0.06 -6.72
N PRO A 8 -5.11 -0.04 -5.41
CA PRO A 8 -5.09 -1.25 -4.58
C PRO A 8 -6.44 -2.00 -4.56
N GLU A 9 -7.56 -1.31 -4.72
CA GLU A 9 -8.90 -1.90 -4.79
C GLU A 9 -9.12 -2.68 -6.09
N ALA A 10 -8.59 -2.17 -7.20
CA ALA A 10 -8.65 -2.86 -8.48
C ALA A 10 -7.75 -4.11 -8.45
N GLN A 11 -6.53 -3.96 -7.93
CA GLN A 11 -5.60 -5.07 -7.74
C GLN A 11 -6.20 -6.17 -6.85
N MET A 12 -6.71 -5.80 -5.67
CA MET A 12 -7.31 -6.78 -4.75
C MET A 12 -8.50 -7.48 -5.40
N ARG A 13 -9.39 -6.74 -6.08
CA ARG A 13 -10.56 -7.33 -6.75
C ARG A 13 -10.16 -8.36 -7.81
N GLU A 14 -9.17 -8.04 -8.64
CA GLU A 14 -8.67 -8.95 -9.67
C GLU A 14 -8.03 -10.20 -9.06
N GLN A 15 -7.19 -10.03 -8.04
CA GLN A 15 -6.53 -11.13 -7.35
C GLN A 15 -7.52 -12.04 -6.60
N LEU A 16 -8.55 -11.46 -5.97
CA LEU A 16 -9.65 -12.23 -5.35
C LEU A 16 -10.41 -13.05 -6.39
N ALA A 17 -10.64 -12.50 -7.58
CA ALA A 17 -11.27 -13.22 -8.68
C ALA A 17 -10.38 -14.37 -9.18
N PHE A 18 -9.07 -14.11 -9.34
CA PHE A 18 -8.08 -15.12 -9.74
C PHE A 18 -8.05 -16.32 -8.80
N VAL A 19 -8.05 -16.09 -7.47
CA VAL A 19 -8.06 -17.18 -6.48
C VAL A 19 -9.44 -17.79 -6.25
N GLY A 20 -10.47 -17.35 -6.98
CA GLY A 20 -11.83 -17.90 -6.89
C GLY A 20 -12.60 -17.53 -5.63
N LEU A 21 -12.24 -16.42 -4.95
CA LEU A 21 -12.92 -15.97 -3.74
C LEU A 21 -14.25 -15.27 -4.05
N ASN A 22 -15.21 -16.04 -4.53
CA ASN A 22 -16.58 -15.61 -4.80
C ASN A 22 -17.48 -15.69 -3.55
N GLU A 23 -18.74 -15.26 -3.67
CA GLU A 23 -19.71 -15.25 -2.56
C GLU A 23 -19.94 -16.63 -1.92
N THR A 24 -19.85 -17.72 -2.69
CA THR A 24 -19.97 -19.08 -2.14
C THR A 24 -18.78 -19.41 -1.25
N ALA A 25 -17.56 -19.11 -1.70
CA ALA A 25 -16.34 -19.29 -0.89
C ALA A 25 -16.39 -18.45 0.39
N LYS A 26 -16.81 -17.18 0.30
CA LYS A 26 -16.96 -16.29 1.46
C LYS A 26 -17.95 -16.83 2.48
N ARG A 27 -19.10 -17.37 2.02
CA ARG A 27 -20.08 -18.04 2.90
C ARG A 27 -19.49 -19.22 3.67
N GLN A 28 -18.61 -20.01 3.04
CA GLN A 28 -17.93 -21.10 3.72
C GLN A 28 -16.96 -20.60 4.78
N MET A 29 -16.20 -19.55 4.48
CA MET A 29 -15.28 -18.92 5.43
C MET A 29 -16.01 -18.28 6.63
N TYR A 30 -17.22 -17.74 6.43
CA TYR A 30 -18.01 -17.19 7.55
C TYR A 30 -18.37 -18.25 8.59
N LEU A 31 -18.45 -19.54 8.24
CA LEU A 31 -18.67 -20.62 9.20
C LEU A 31 -17.50 -20.78 10.18
N ASP A 32 -16.30 -20.34 9.79
CA ASP A 32 -15.12 -20.37 10.64
C ASP A 32 -14.99 -19.10 11.50
N GLY A 33 -15.83 -18.09 11.27
CA GLY A 33 -15.69 -16.76 11.87
C GLY A 33 -15.76 -16.75 13.39
N GLU A 34 -16.78 -17.37 13.98
CA GLU A 34 -16.93 -17.44 15.44
C GLU A 34 -15.78 -18.24 16.11
N PRO A 35 -15.44 -19.46 15.64
CA PRO A 35 -14.26 -20.18 16.14
C PRO A 35 -12.96 -19.36 16.05
N LEU A 36 -12.72 -18.67 14.93
CA LEU A 36 -11.52 -17.84 14.75
C LEU A 36 -11.52 -16.64 15.71
N LEU A 37 -12.65 -15.95 15.88
CA LEU A 37 -12.77 -14.80 16.79
C LEU A 37 -12.52 -15.18 18.24
N ALA A 38 -12.95 -16.38 18.67
CA ALA A 38 -12.75 -16.85 20.04
C ALA A 38 -11.26 -16.93 20.45
N HIS A 39 -10.35 -17.10 19.49
CA HIS A 39 -8.91 -17.21 19.72
C HIS A 39 -8.09 -16.00 19.27
N ALA A 40 -8.73 -15.01 18.62
CA ALA A 40 -8.02 -13.92 17.95
C ALA A 40 -7.09 -13.12 18.89
N ALA A 41 -7.54 -12.81 20.09
CA ALA A 41 -6.74 -12.05 21.06
C ALA A 41 -5.49 -12.83 21.52
N ASP A 42 -5.64 -14.13 21.79
CA ASP A 42 -4.54 -15.02 22.18
C ASP A 42 -3.52 -15.18 21.07
N TRP A 43 -3.99 -15.30 19.82
CA TRP A 43 -3.13 -15.38 18.64
C TRP A 43 -2.34 -14.09 18.40
N VAL A 44 -2.96 -12.93 18.58
CA VAL A 44 -2.26 -11.65 18.52
C VAL A 44 -1.15 -11.59 19.57
N ALA A 45 -1.44 -12.01 20.80
CA ALA A 45 -0.43 -12.07 21.87
C ALA A 45 0.71 -13.04 21.54
N ALA A 46 0.38 -14.25 21.05
CA ALA A 46 1.34 -15.28 20.68
C ALA A 46 2.21 -14.88 19.48
N ALA A 47 1.64 -14.18 18.50
CA ALA A 47 2.38 -13.66 17.35
C ALA A 47 3.45 -12.67 17.81
N TYR A 48 3.09 -11.71 18.68
CA TYR A 48 4.05 -10.75 19.21
C TYR A 48 5.11 -11.38 20.11
N ASP A 49 4.74 -12.36 20.94
CA ASP A 49 5.71 -13.14 21.73
C ASP A 49 6.71 -13.85 20.81
N HIS A 50 6.23 -14.50 19.74
CA HIS A 50 7.10 -15.14 18.75
C HIS A 50 8.07 -14.15 18.08
N LEU A 51 7.55 -13.04 17.55
CA LEU A 51 8.35 -12.02 16.88
C LEU A 51 9.41 -11.39 17.81
N SER A 52 9.13 -11.31 19.10
CA SER A 52 10.06 -10.77 20.10
C SER A 52 11.21 -11.71 20.45
N ARG A 53 10.98 -13.02 20.35
CA ARG A 53 12.00 -14.04 20.65
C ARG A 53 12.91 -14.34 19.46
N PHE A 54 12.45 -14.05 18.24
CA PHE A 54 13.24 -14.23 17.04
C PHE A 54 14.08 -12.98 16.75
N ALA A 55 15.41 -13.10 16.89
CA ALA A 55 16.32 -11.94 16.87
C ALA A 55 16.22 -11.04 15.63
N PRO A 56 16.08 -11.56 14.39
CA PRO A 56 15.89 -10.70 13.22
C PRO A 56 14.63 -9.84 13.26
N THR A 57 13.49 -10.39 13.70
CA THR A 57 12.24 -9.64 13.81
C THR A 57 12.26 -8.68 14.98
N ALA A 58 12.82 -9.09 16.13
CA ALA A 58 13.01 -8.21 17.27
C ALA A 58 13.88 -6.99 16.88
N LYS A 59 14.99 -7.20 16.16
CA LYS A 59 15.83 -6.13 15.63
C LYS A 59 15.08 -5.21 14.65
N ALA A 60 14.37 -5.77 13.69
CA ALA A 60 13.58 -4.99 12.72
C ALA A 60 12.50 -4.14 13.42
N LEU A 61 11.96 -4.66 14.52
CA LEU A 61 10.99 -3.99 15.35
C LEU A 61 11.65 -3.17 16.47
N GLY A 62 12.97 -3.00 16.52
CA GLY A 62 13.65 -2.17 17.52
C GLY A 62 13.53 -2.67 18.97
N TRP A 63 13.31 -3.97 19.18
CA TRP A 63 13.20 -4.57 20.50
C TRP A 63 14.53 -5.20 20.93
N GLU A 64 15.27 -4.49 21.77
CA GLU A 64 16.48 -5.01 22.43
C GLU A 64 16.15 -5.37 23.88
N GLY A 65 15.56 -6.55 24.08
CA GLY A 65 15.18 -7.06 25.40
C GLY A 65 13.67 -7.01 25.66
N ARG A 66 13.16 -5.99 26.35
CA ARG A 66 11.74 -5.88 26.73
C ARG A 66 11.01 -4.90 25.81
N ILE A 67 9.88 -5.33 25.27
CA ILE A 67 8.97 -4.46 24.51
C ILE A 67 8.30 -3.49 25.50
N PRO A 68 8.35 -2.17 25.27
CA PRO A 68 7.54 -1.22 26.04
C PRO A 68 6.04 -1.58 25.95
N GLU A 69 5.34 -1.54 27.08
CA GLU A 69 3.96 -2.05 27.18
C GLU A 69 2.97 -1.21 26.38
N ASP A 70 3.19 0.09 26.31
CA ASP A 70 2.50 1.06 25.46
C ASP A 70 2.72 0.78 23.97
N GLU A 71 3.95 0.51 23.56
CA GLU A 71 4.26 0.12 22.18
C GLU A 71 3.58 -1.20 21.80
N LEU A 72 3.63 -2.18 22.70
CA LEU A 72 2.97 -3.47 22.51
C LEU A 72 1.45 -3.32 22.43
N TYR A 73 0.84 -2.46 23.26
CA TYR A 73 -0.59 -2.18 23.21
C TYR A 73 -1.02 -1.62 21.86
N LEU A 74 -0.35 -0.56 21.37
CA LEU A 74 -0.66 0.05 20.07
C LEU A 74 -0.55 -0.97 18.93
N ARG A 75 0.53 -1.75 18.92
CA ARG A 75 0.76 -2.79 17.93
C ARG A 75 -0.31 -3.87 17.96
N ARG A 76 -0.71 -4.33 19.16
CA ARG A 76 -1.84 -5.24 19.35
C ARG A 76 -3.15 -4.66 18.84
N THR A 77 -3.40 -3.36 19.02
CA THR A 77 -4.60 -2.69 18.47
C THR A 77 -4.63 -2.75 16.94
N PHE A 78 -3.52 -2.42 16.27
CA PHE A 78 -3.44 -2.50 14.80
C PHE A 78 -3.63 -3.93 14.29
N PHE A 79 -2.93 -4.90 14.91
CA PHE A 79 -3.06 -6.30 14.55
C PHE A 79 -4.50 -6.81 14.79
N SER A 80 -5.10 -6.45 15.93
CA SER A 80 -6.48 -6.84 16.26
C SER A 80 -7.49 -6.25 15.27
N GLY A 81 -7.28 -5.02 14.81
CA GLY A 81 -8.09 -4.42 13.75
C GLY A 81 -7.99 -5.20 12.44
N TRP A 82 -6.77 -5.54 12.02
CA TRP A 82 -6.55 -6.35 10.82
C TRP A 82 -7.16 -7.76 10.95
N ILE A 83 -6.90 -8.48 12.04
CA ILE A 83 -7.37 -9.86 12.20
C ILE A 83 -8.90 -9.91 12.28
N GLY A 84 -9.55 -8.93 12.92
CA GLY A 84 -11.01 -8.81 12.94
C GLY A 84 -11.59 -8.64 11.54
N ARG A 85 -11.01 -7.75 10.72
CA ARG A 85 -11.44 -7.54 9.32
C ARG A 85 -11.18 -8.78 8.46
N THR A 86 -10.03 -9.44 8.64
CA THR A 86 -9.68 -10.69 7.95
C THR A 86 -10.64 -11.81 8.30
N ILE A 87 -10.97 -12.03 9.58
CA ILE A 87 -11.93 -13.05 10.00
C ILE A 87 -13.34 -12.72 9.48
N GLY A 88 -13.69 -11.43 9.42
CA GLY A 88 -14.91 -10.95 8.76
C GLY A 88 -14.89 -11.04 7.23
N VAL A 89 -13.84 -11.59 6.62
CA VAL A 89 -13.66 -11.75 5.16
C VAL A 89 -13.92 -10.43 4.41
N ASP A 90 -13.38 -9.33 4.93
CA ASP A 90 -13.52 -8.01 4.34
C ASP A 90 -12.82 -7.96 2.96
N THR A 91 -13.59 -7.74 1.90
CA THR A 91 -13.07 -7.59 0.53
C THR A 91 -13.37 -6.20 -0.01
N SER A 92 -13.61 -5.22 0.87
CA SER A 92 -13.92 -3.86 0.49
C SER A 92 -12.69 -3.14 -0.08
N GLY A 93 -12.94 -2.11 -0.90
CA GLY A 93 -11.87 -1.22 -1.34
C GLY A 93 -11.19 -0.47 -0.19
N GLU A 94 -11.91 -0.21 0.90
CA GLU A 94 -11.32 0.38 2.10
C GLU A 94 -10.28 -0.56 2.73
N PHE A 95 -10.56 -1.86 2.78
CA PHE A 95 -9.59 -2.84 3.29
C PHE A 95 -8.38 -2.98 2.36
N ALA A 96 -8.59 -2.93 1.04
CA ALA A 96 -7.48 -2.90 0.08
C ALA A 96 -6.53 -1.70 0.33
N ARG A 97 -7.10 -0.50 0.54
CA ARG A 97 -6.32 0.70 0.91
C ARG A 97 -5.62 0.54 2.25
N TYR A 98 -6.28 -0.07 3.24
CA TYR A 98 -5.69 -0.36 4.55
C TYR A 98 -4.47 -1.29 4.43
N LEU A 99 -4.57 -2.37 3.65
CA LEU A 99 -3.47 -3.31 3.39
C LEU A 99 -2.32 -2.64 2.64
N PHE A 100 -2.62 -1.86 1.60
CA PHE A 100 -1.61 -1.09 0.88
C PHE A 100 -0.89 -0.10 1.81
N HIS A 101 -1.64 0.59 2.68
CA HIS A 101 -1.07 1.44 3.72
C HIS A 101 -0.18 0.66 4.68
N ALA A 102 -0.61 -0.50 5.16
CA ALA A 102 0.20 -1.36 6.01
C ALA A 102 1.52 -1.75 5.33
N GLY A 103 1.50 -2.03 4.02
CA GLY A 103 2.71 -2.23 3.22
C GLY A 103 3.69 -1.06 3.29
N ARG A 104 3.20 0.17 3.06
CA ARG A 104 3.99 1.41 3.19
C ARG A 104 4.57 1.57 4.60
N VAL A 105 3.79 1.28 5.63
CA VAL A 105 4.23 1.35 7.03
C VAL A 105 5.39 0.41 7.29
N HIS A 106 5.30 -0.86 6.85
CA HIS A 106 6.38 -1.83 6.99
C HIS A 106 7.64 -1.43 6.19
N ALA A 107 7.49 -0.68 5.09
CA ALA A 107 8.62 -0.13 4.35
C ALA A 107 9.29 1.09 5.03
N GLY A 108 8.87 1.48 6.23
CA GLY A 108 9.45 2.62 6.97
C GLY A 108 8.73 3.95 6.77
N TYR A 109 7.53 3.94 6.18
CA TYR A 109 6.70 5.16 6.01
C TYR A 109 5.55 5.26 7.03
N GLY A 110 5.69 4.57 8.17
CA GLY A 110 4.83 4.76 9.34
C GLY A 110 5.42 5.75 10.35
N PRO A 111 4.70 6.04 11.45
CA PRO A 111 5.13 7.00 12.47
C PRO A 111 6.52 6.72 13.05
N ASP A 112 6.83 5.44 13.30
CA ASP A 112 8.12 5.02 13.89
C ASP A 112 9.26 4.96 12.87
N ARG A 113 8.97 5.14 11.57
CA ARG A 113 9.91 4.98 10.44
C ARG A 113 10.73 3.69 10.45
N ARG A 114 10.18 2.61 11.01
CA ARG A 114 10.83 1.30 11.10
C ARG A 114 10.67 0.52 9.80
N PHE A 115 11.80 0.13 9.21
CA PHE A 115 11.83 -0.78 8.08
C PHE A 115 11.77 -2.23 8.57
N VAL A 116 10.74 -2.96 8.15
CA VAL A 116 10.58 -4.39 8.40
C VAL A 116 10.84 -5.13 7.09
N PRO A 117 11.87 -5.98 7.02
CA PRO A 117 12.15 -6.75 5.81
C PRO A 117 10.93 -7.54 5.32
N PRO A 118 10.65 -7.54 4.00
CA PRO A 118 9.40 -8.07 3.44
C PRO A 118 9.23 -9.58 3.65
N GLU A 119 10.33 -10.33 3.79
CA GLU A 119 10.30 -11.75 4.14
C GLU A 119 9.67 -12.00 5.51
N TRP A 120 9.87 -11.10 6.49
CA TRP A 120 9.30 -11.25 7.83
C TRP A 120 7.83 -10.87 7.86
N VAL A 121 7.41 -9.92 7.03
CA VAL A 121 5.98 -9.63 6.82
C VAL A 121 5.29 -10.86 6.24
N SER A 122 5.87 -11.43 5.19
CA SER A 122 5.36 -12.62 4.49
C SER A 122 5.23 -13.83 5.42
N LEU A 123 6.30 -14.16 6.15
CA LEU A 123 6.30 -15.28 7.10
C LEU A 123 5.35 -15.07 8.27
N SER A 124 5.07 -13.82 8.66
CA SER A 124 4.08 -13.51 9.70
C SER A 124 2.65 -13.89 9.26
N LEU A 125 2.31 -13.75 7.98
CA LEU A 125 1.01 -14.23 7.47
C LEU A 125 0.94 -15.76 7.51
N THR A 126 2.06 -16.46 7.27
CA THR A 126 2.13 -17.93 7.45
C THR A 126 1.95 -18.34 8.91
N LEU A 127 2.47 -17.57 9.87
CA LEU A 127 2.21 -17.80 11.29
C LEU A 127 0.71 -17.71 11.62
N ILE A 128 0.00 -16.73 11.04
CA ILE A 128 -1.45 -16.61 11.21
C ILE A 128 -2.20 -17.75 10.55
N LEU A 129 -1.80 -18.18 9.35
CA LEU A 129 -2.40 -19.35 8.71
C LEU A 129 -2.23 -20.63 9.56
N ARG A 130 -1.05 -20.80 10.19
CA ARG A 130 -0.81 -21.90 11.14
C ARG A 130 -1.70 -21.80 12.37
N MET A 131 -1.99 -20.60 12.85
CA MET A 131 -2.95 -20.40 13.95
C MET A 131 -4.36 -20.77 13.49
N PHE A 132 -4.78 -20.35 12.30
CA PHE A 132 -6.10 -20.67 11.73
C PHE A 132 -6.27 -22.19 11.54
N SER A 133 -5.22 -22.91 11.13
CA SER A 133 -5.29 -24.37 10.97
C SER A 133 -5.56 -25.16 12.26
N THR A 134 -5.50 -24.50 13.43
CA THR A 134 -5.88 -25.15 14.70
C THR A 134 -7.38 -25.23 14.92
N VAL A 135 -8.17 -24.44 14.19
CA VAL A 135 -9.64 -24.37 14.32
C VAL A 135 -10.38 -24.56 13.00
N VAL A 136 -9.78 -24.15 11.89
CA VAL A 136 -10.37 -24.27 10.55
C VAL A 136 -10.18 -25.69 10.04
N PRO A 137 -11.25 -26.37 9.59
CA PRO A 137 -11.13 -27.68 8.96
C PRO A 137 -10.22 -27.67 7.73
N ALA A 138 -9.46 -28.76 7.56
CA ALA A 138 -8.43 -28.86 6.52
C ALA A 138 -8.97 -28.58 5.11
N GLU A 139 -10.20 -28.99 4.82
CA GLU A 139 -10.87 -28.78 3.54
C GLU A 139 -11.18 -27.30 3.24
N ARG A 140 -11.25 -26.43 4.25
CA ARG A 140 -11.48 -24.98 4.09
C ARG A 140 -10.21 -24.15 4.22
N LEU A 141 -9.11 -24.72 4.72
CA LEU A 141 -7.85 -24.00 4.92
C LEU A 141 -7.28 -23.41 3.62
N GLY A 142 -7.57 -24.03 2.47
CA GLY A 142 -7.20 -23.49 1.16
C GLY A 142 -7.81 -22.12 0.87
N LEU A 143 -9.04 -21.84 1.32
CA LEU A 143 -9.70 -20.55 1.12
C LEU A 143 -8.99 -19.44 1.90
N TRP A 144 -8.65 -19.71 3.16
CA TRP A 144 -7.88 -18.81 4.02
C TRP A 144 -6.46 -18.59 3.49
N THR A 145 -5.81 -19.64 2.98
CA THR A 145 -4.50 -19.54 2.34
C THR A 145 -4.53 -18.58 1.16
N SER A 146 -5.49 -18.77 0.24
CA SER A 146 -5.69 -17.90 -0.91
C SER A 146 -5.98 -16.45 -0.52
N TYR A 147 -6.92 -16.25 0.42
CA TYR A 147 -7.30 -14.91 0.86
C TYR A 147 -6.15 -14.16 1.53
N LEU A 148 -5.40 -14.80 2.44
CA LEU A 148 -4.20 -14.21 3.04
C LEU A 148 -3.12 -13.94 1.99
N GLY A 149 -2.97 -14.80 0.98
CA GLY A 149 -2.09 -14.57 -0.16
C GLY A 149 -2.43 -13.29 -0.93
N VAL A 150 -3.72 -13.05 -1.21
CA VAL A 150 -4.16 -11.80 -1.84
C VAL A 150 -3.84 -10.59 -0.95
N GLN A 151 -4.07 -10.69 0.37
CA GLN A 151 -3.73 -9.59 1.28
C GLN A 151 -2.22 -9.29 1.26
N GLN A 152 -1.39 -10.33 1.22
CA GLN A 152 0.06 -10.19 1.13
C GLN A 152 0.49 -9.44 -0.13
N GLU A 153 -0.14 -9.73 -1.26
CA GLU A 153 0.19 -9.11 -2.53
C GLU A 153 -0.19 -7.62 -2.57
N VAL A 154 -1.31 -7.24 -1.96
CA VAL A 154 -1.70 -5.83 -1.81
C VAL A 154 -0.74 -5.09 -0.86
N MET A 155 -0.35 -5.72 0.25
CA MET A 155 0.67 -5.18 1.15
C MET A 155 2.03 -5.04 0.44
N ARG A 156 2.42 -6.04 -0.38
CA ARG A 156 3.67 -6.02 -1.16
C ARG A 156 3.69 -4.87 -2.15
N ALA A 157 2.59 -4.62 -2.86
CA ALA A 157 2.47 -3.47 -3.75
C ALA A 157 2.69 -2.12 -3.01
N GLY A 158 2.11 -1.97 -1.81
CA GLY A 158 2.35 -0.80 -0.96
C GLY A 158 3.80 -0.67 -0.49
N PHE A 159 4.45 -1.78 -0.16
CA PHE A 159 5.85 -1.84 0.23
C PHE A 159 6.78 -1.46 -0.93
N GLU A 160 6.53 -1.99 -2.12
CA GLU A 160 7.30 -1.70 -3.33
C GLU A 160 7.14 -0.25 -3.78
N ALA A 161 5.93 0.30 -3.73
CA ALA A 161 5.68 1.72 -4.01
C ALA A 161 6.48 2.65 -3.08
N ALA A 162 6.65 2.25 -1.83
CA ALA A 162 7.45 2.98 -0.85
C ALA A 162 8.96 2.91 -1.17
N LEU A 163 9.46 1.72 -1.53
CA LEU A 163 10.86 1.56 -1.95
C LEU A 163 11.17 2.30 -3.26
N GLU A 164 10.22 2.37 -4.18
CA GLU A 164 10.37 3.11 -5.42
C GLU A 164 10.64 4.59 -5.20
N LEU A 165 10.09 5.21 -4.15
CA LEU A 165 10.39 6.61 -3.82
C LEU A 165 11.89 6.86 -3.65
N GLU A 166 12.64 5.89 -3.13
CA GLU A 166 14.08 6.00 -2.87
C GLU A 166 14.96 5.63 -4.08
N LYS A 167 14.37 5.14 -5.18
CA LYS A 167 15.16 4.71 -6.35
C LYS A 167 15.53 5.86 -7.26
N GLY A 168 16.76 6.36 -7.17
CA GLY A 168 17.25 7.35 -8.11
C GLY A 168 18.44 8.14 -7.60
N ARG A 169 18.95 9.03 -8.45
CA ARG A 169 20.10 9.90 -8.12
C ARG A 169 19.67 11.33 -7.80
N THR A 170 18.62 11.81 -8.43
CA THR A 170 18.13 13.19 -8.28
C THR A 170 17.09 13.22 -7.17
N ALA A 171 17.39 13.91 -6.06
CA ALA A 171 16.44 14.04 -4.94
C ALA A 171 15.60 15.32 -5.10
N VAL A 172 14.28 15.16 -5.12
CA VAL A 172 13.31 16.25 -5.20
C VAL A 172 12.35 16.16 -4.03
N LYS A 173 11.95 17.31 -3.51
CA LYS A 173 10.92 17.38 -2.47
C LYS A 173 9.57 17.59 -3.12
N VAL A 174 8.55 16.88 -2.66
CA VAL A 174 7.19 16.97 -3.19
C VAL A 174 6.21 17.22 -2.05
N ASP A 175 5.37 18.23 -2.20
CA ASP A 175 4.29 18.53 -1.26
C ASP A 175 2.95 18.76 -1.96
N ALA A 176 1.92 19.03 -1.16
CA ALA A 176 0.58 19.30 -1.63
C ALA A 176 -0.04 20.46 -0.85
N LEU A 177 -0.92 21.19 -1.51
CA LEU A 177 -1.65 22.31 -0.90
C LEU A 177 -3.17 22.13 -1.04
N GLY A 178 -3.93 22.88 -0.24
CA GLY A 178 -5.38 22.92 -0.31
C GLY A 178 -6.04 21.55 -0.15
N LEU A 179 -6.97 21.21 -1.04
CA LEU A 179 -7.67 19.92 -1.06
C LEU A 179 -6.74 18.71 -1.25
N ALA A 180 -5.50 18.90 -1.71
CA ALA A 180 -4.53 17.83 -1.86
C ALA A 180 -3.77 17.51 -0.55
N LEU A 181 -3.76 18.44 0.42
CA LEU A 181 -3.03 18.28 1.67
C LEU A 181 -3.45 17.03 2.46
N PRO A 182 -4.74 16.66 2.61
CA PRO A 182 -5.11 15.43 3.33
C PRO A 182 -4.57 14.15 2.69
N ALA A 183 -4.37 14.14 1.37
CA ALA A 183 -3.82 13.00 0.63
C ALA A 183 -2.28 12.95 0.65
N LEU A 184 -1.62 14.07 0.95
CA LEU A 184 -0.18 14.19 1.10
C LEU A 184 0.12 15.19 2.25
N PRO A 185 -0.08 14.76 3.52
CA PRO A 185 -0.07 15.67 4.67
C PRO A 185 1.33 16.15 5.05
N GLU A 186 2.35 15.37 4.73
CA GLU A 186 3.75 15.70 4.94
C GLU A 186 4.47 15.71 3.59
N PRO A 187 5.44 16.62 3.38
CA PRO A 187 6.28 16.58 2.20
C PRO A 187 7.05 15.27 2.11
N LEU A 188 7.15 14.72 0.90
CA LEU A 188 7.92 13.53 0.59
C LEU A 188 9.21 13.90 -0.11
N GLU A 189 10.29 13.21 0.25
CA GLU A 189 11.48 13.16 -0.61
C GLU A 189 11.27 12.06 -1.65
N VAL A 190 11.57 12.36 -2.90
CA VAL A 190 11.47 11.43 -4.02
C VAL A 190 12.78 11.46 -4.79
N ARG A 191 13.35 10.28 -5.01
CA ARG A 191 14.52 10.10 -5.86
C ARG A 191 14.07 9.64 -7.23
N ILE A 192 14.54 10.31 -8.26
CA ILE A 192 14.27 9.99 -9.67
C ILE A 192 15.58 9.74 -10.43
N PRO A 193 15.52 9.14 -11.64
CA PRO A 193 16.70 8.98 -12.49
C PRO A 193 17.47 10.30 -12.71
N GLN A 194 18.75 10.19 -13.04
CA GLN A 194 19.56 11.36 -13.39
C GLN A 194 19.01 11.99 -14.67
N GLY A 195 18.71 13.29 -14.62
CA GLY A 195 18.03 13.98 -15.75
C GLY A 195 16.55 13.64 -15.89
N GLY A 196 15.96 12.99 -14.87
CA GLY A 196 14.53 12.70 -14.80
C GLY A 196 13.65 13.95 -14.80
N THR A 197 12.36 13.72 -14.92
CA THR A 197 11.34 14.71 -15.24
C THR A 197 10.27 14.80 -14.16
N VAL A 198 9.40 15.79 -14.29
CA VAL A 198 8.18 15.92 -13.50
C VAL A 198 7.31 14.67 -13.62
N LEU A 199 7.25 14.02 -14.79
CA LEU A 199 6.54 12.76 -14.99
C LEU A 199 7.03 11.68 -14.02
N ASP A 200 8.34 11.48 -13.94
CA ASP A 200 8.96 10.44 -13.10
C ASP A 200 8.62 10.64 -11.62
N ALA A 201 8.73 11.88 -11.13
CA ALA A 201 8.40 12.22 -9.76
C ALA A 201 6.89 12.08 -9.47
N ALA A 202 6.05 12.58 -10.38
CA ALA A 202 4.60 12.52 -10.25
C ALA A 202 4.09 11.07 -10.23
N CYS A 203 4.59 10.20 -11.12
CA CYS A 203 4.20 8.78 -11.15
C CYS A 203 4.51 8.07 -9.84
N LYS A 204 5.70 8.29 -9.27
CA LYS A 204 6.08 7.69 -7.98
C LYS A 204 5.17 8.17 -6.85
N VAL A 205 4.92 9.48 -6.76
CA VAL A 205 4.07 10.05 -5.70
C VAL A 205 2.63 9.57 -5.82
N LEU A 206 2.07 9.55 -7.04
CA LEU A 206 0.68 9.12 -7.28
C LEU A 206 0.50 7.61 -7.10
N THR A 207 1.54 6.81 -7.34
CA THR A 207 1.56 5.38 -7.01
C THR A 207 1.62 5.17 -5.50
N PHE A 208 2.48 5.93 -4.82
CA PHE A 208 2.64 5.86 -3.37
C PHE A 208 1.45 6.44 -2.59
N ARG A 209 0.70 7.39 -3.16
CA ARG A 209 -0.53 7.98 -2.61
C ARG A 209 -1.71 7.81 -3.57
N PRO A 210 -2.36 6.63 -3.59
CA PRO A 210 -3.59 6.43 -4.36
C PRO A 210 -4.68 7.45 -4.00
N GLU A 211 -4.70 7.94 -2.77
CA GLU A 211 -5.63 8.95 -2.29
C GLU A 211 -5.46 10.29 -3.06
N LEU A 212 -4.23 10.62 -3.45
CA LEU A 212 -3.93 11.81 -4.25
C LEU A 212 -4.35 11.63 -5.71
N ARG A 213 -4.25 10.40 -6.24
CA ARG A 213 -4.77 10.04 -7.58
C ARG A 213 -6.26 10.27 -7.69
N ASP A 214 -7.05 9.84 -6.70
CA ASP A 214 -8.52 9.98 -6.69
C ASP A 214 -8.99 11.44 -6.81
N ILE A 215 -8.27 12.35 -6.15
CA ILE A 215 -8.62 13.77 -6.15
C ILE A 215 -8.04 14.51 -7.37
N ALA A 216 -6.81 14.18 -7.79
CA ALA A 216 -6.07 14.95 -8.79
C ALA A 216 -6.29 14.49 -10.23
N LEU A 217 -6.61 13.22 -10.45
CA LEU A 217 -6.60 12.62 -11.77
C LEU A 217 -7.98 12.15 -12.22
N GLU A 218 -8.17 12.10 -13.53
CA GLU A 218 -9.30 11.41 -14.17
C GLU A 218 -8.78 10.31 -15.11
N PRO A 219 -9.48 9.16 -15.17
CA PRO A 219 -9.12 8.07 -16.06
C PRO A 219 -9.45 8.44 -17.51
N VAL A 220 -8.61 7.99 -18.43
CA VAL A 220 -8.80 8.10 -19.87
C VAL A 220 -8.57 6.71 -20.46
N GLN A 221 -9.56 6.23 -21.20
CA GLN A 221 -9.42 4.98 -21.94
C GLN A 221 -8.51 5.20 -23.13
N ASP A 222 -7.55 4.31 -23.29
CA ASP A 222 -6.58 4.31 -24.38
C ASP A 222 -6.38 2.85 -24.83
N THR A 223 -5.70 2.66 -25.97
CA THR A 223 -5.40 1.34 -26.47
C THR A 223 -3.92 1.19 -26.76
N GLU A 224 -3.35 0.08 -26.32
CA GLU A 224 -1.95 -0.26 -26.54
C GLU A 224 -1.83 -1.61 -27.24
N GLU A 225 -0.85 -1.73 -28.13
CA GLU A 225 -0.53 -3.01 -28.77
C GLU A 225 0.37 -3.83 -27.84
N HIS A 226 -0.13 -4.97 -27.39
CA HIS A 226 0.63 -5.94 -26.60
C HIS A 226 0.68 -7.27 -27.35
N ALA A 227 1.90 -7.71 -27.72
CA ALA A 227 2.13 -8.98 -28.44
C ALA A 227 1.24 -9.17 -29.69
N GLY A 228 0.95 -8.10 -30.43
CA GLY A 228 0.12 -8.11 -31.64
C GLY A 228 -1.40 -8.05 -31.39
N TRP A 229 -1.84 -7.87 -30.14
CA TRP A 229 -3.24 -7.65 -29.77
C TRP A 229 -3.44 -6.25 -29.21
N MET A 230 -4.57 -5.63 -29.56
CA MET A 230 -4.96 -4.35 -28.96
C MET A 230 -5.59 -4.62 -27.61
N GLU A 231 -4.98 -4.09 -26.56
CA GLU A 231 -5.50 -4.14 -25.19
C GLU A 231 -6.01 -2.76 -24.78
N GLU A 232 -7.17 -2.74 -24.13
CA GLU A 232 -7.70 -1.53 -23.51
C GLU A 232 -6.90 -1.25 -22.23
N VAL A 233 -6.27 -0.08 -22.16
CA VAL A 233 -5.50 0.36 -21.00
C VAL A 233 -6.10 1.65 -20.43
N THR A 234 -6.08 1.78 -19.10
CA THR A 234 -6.52 3.00 -18.44
C THR A 234 -5.32 3.89 -18.15
N ARG A 235 -5.17 4.97 -18.93
CA ARG A 235 -4.20 6.04 -18.66
C ARG A 235 -4.83 7.14 -17.82
N TRP A 236 -3.99 8.00 -17.25
CA TRP A 236 -4.42 9.06 -16.34
C TRP A 236 -3.99 10.44 -16.81
N ARG A 237 -4.83 11.43 -16.55
CA ARG A 237 -4.48 12.84 -16.71
C ARG A 237 -4.94 13.64 -15.51
N PHE A 238 -4.26 14.75 -15.24
CA PHE A 238 -4.72 15.71 -14.25
C PHE A 238 -6.09 16.25 -14.64
N LYS A 239 -6.99 16.34 -13.66
CA LYS A 239 -8.29 17.00 -13.84
C LYS A 239 -8.09 18.45 -14.27
N PRO A 240 -9.03 19.06 -15.01
CA PRO A 240 -8.91 20.45 -15.44
C PRO A 240 -8.57 21.39 -14.28
N ARG A 241 -7.71 22.38 -14.56
CA ARG A 241 -7.26 23.43 -13.61
C ARG A 241 -6.44 22.93 -12.41
N TRP A 242 -6.10 21.65 -12.33
CA TRP A 242 -5.02 21.21 -11.45
C TRP A 242 -3.67 21.69 -11.99
N ALA A 243 -2.83 22.17 -11.09
CA ALA A 243 -1.49 22.61 -11.40
C ALA A 243 -0.47 21.75 -10.66
N LEU A 244 0.64 21.49 -11.34
CA LEU A 244 1.83 20.92 -10.72
C LEU A 244 2.91 21.99 -10.81
N LEU A 245 3.35 22.49 -9.66
CA LEU A 245 4.29 23.60 -9.62
C LEU A 245 5.70 23.06 -9.45
N LYS A 246 6.65 23.56 -10.25
CA LYS A 246 8.08 23.40 -10.02
C LYS A 246 8.63 24.70 -9.44
N ASN A 247 9.14 24.67 -8.22
CA ASN A 247 9.66 25.83 -7.51
C ASN A 247 8.68 27.03 -7.54
N GLY A 248 7.38 26.75 -7.39
CA GLY A 248 6.31 27.75 -7.43
C GLY A 248 5.82 28.16 -8.82
N ARG A 249 6.45 27.69 -9.91
CA ARG A 249 6.01 27.95 -11.29
C ARG A 249 5.28 26.74 -11.87
N ASP A 250 4.08 26.96 -12.42
CA ASP A 250 3.31 25.89 -13.07
C ASP A 250 4.08 25.30 -14.27
N VAL A 251 4.22 23.97 -14.28
CA VAL A 251 4.91 23.22 -15.33
C VAL A 251 4.22 23.31 -16.68
N ALA A 252 2.93 23.67 -16.72
CA ALA A 252 2.21 23.95 -17.96
C ALA A 252 2.82 25.13 -18.75
N TYR A 253 3.49 26.08 -18.06
CA TYR A 253 4.25 27.17 -18.69
C TYR A 253 5.74 26.86 -18.88
N LEU A 254 6.11 25.58 -18.78
CA LEU A 254 7.43 25.02 -19.04
C LEU A 254 7.31 23.95 -20.14
N GLU A 255 7.84 22.75 -19.93
CA GLU A 255 7.74 21.61 -20.85
C GLU A 255 6.69 20.58 -20.37
N GLY A 256 5.73 21.02 -19.55
CA GLY A 256 4.73 20.14 -18.95
C GLY A 256 5.37 19.03 -18.10
N LEU A 257 4.85 17.81 -18.21
CA LEU A 257 5.38 16.64 -17.51
C LEU A 257 6.82 16.26 -17.96
N ALA A 258 7.25 16.68 -19.15
CA ALA A 258 8.61 16.45 -19.63
C ALA A 258 9.66 17.40 -19.01
N THR A 259 9.22 18.41 -18.25
CA THR A 259 10.11 19.36 -17.57
C THR A 259 11.13 18.61 -16.71
N ARG A 260 12.42 18.83 -16.99
CA ARG A 260 13.51 18.20 -16.23
C ARG A 260 13.60 18.72 -14.81
N LEU A 261 14.04 17.85 -13.91
CA LEU A 261 14.28 18.16 -12.51
C LEU A 261 15.75 17.97 -12.15
N LYS A 262 16.20 18.74 -11.17
CA LYS A 262 17.52 18.64 -10.55
C LYS A 262 17.39 18.54 -9.03
N THR A 263 18.46 18.09 -8.38
CA THR A 263 18.50 18.00 -6.93
C THR A 263 18.18 19.35 -6.29
N GLY A 264 17.28 19.33 -5.30
CA GLY A 264 16.81 20.52 -4.60
C GLY A 264 15.65 21.24 -5.28
N ASP A 265 15.19 20.80 -6.46
CA ASP A 265 13.90 21.24 -6.98
C ASP A 265 12.76 20.77 -6.06
N HIS A 266 11.73 21.60 -5.99
CA HIS A 266 10.52 21.38 -5.22
C HIS A 266 9.31 21.26 -6.15
N LEU A 267 8.49 20.24 -5.94
CA LEU A 267 7.22 20.05 -6.63
C LEU A 267 6.04 20.22 -5.68
N THR A 268 4.98 20.87 -6.16
CA THR A 268 3.75 21.05 -5.38
C THR A 268 2.54 20.66 -6.19
N PHE A 269 1.77 19.69 -5.69
CA PHE A 269 0.43 19.38 -6.19
C PHE A 269 -0.55 20.46 -5.71
N LEU A 270 -1.06 21.27 -6.63
CA LEU A 270 -1.96 22.37 -6.35
C LEU A 270 -3.34 22.12 -7.00
N PRO A 271 -4.40 21.91 -6.20
CA PRO A 271 -5.76 21.83 -6.72
C PRO A 271 -6.21 23.19 -7.27
N PRO A 272 -7.25 23.22 -8.12
CA PRO A 272 -7.80 24.47 -8.64
C PRO A 272 -8.17 25.43 -7.50
N GLY A 273 -7.74 26.69 -7.63
CA GLY A 273 -8.23 27.77 -6.78
C GLY A 273 -9.74 27.93 -6.92
N ARG A 274 -10.43 28.16 -5.79
CA ARG A 274 -11.84 28.52 -5.78
C ARG A 274 -12.07 29.80 -6.58
#